data_AF-W4PI51-F1
#
_entry.id   AF-W4PI51-F1
#
_cell.length_a   1.000
_cell.length_b   1.000
_cell.length_c   1.000
_cell.angle_alpha   90.00
_cell.angle_beta   90.00
_cell.angle_gamma   90.00
#
_symmetry.space_group_name_H-M   'P 1'
#
loop_
_entity.id
_entity.type
_entity.pdbx_description
1 polymer ?
#
loop_
_entity_poly.entity_id
_entity_poly.type
_entity_poly.pdbx_seq_one_letter_code
_entity_poly.pdbx_strand_id
1 'polypeptide(L)'
;MKDLTISNIERQNVLNNRFAVEEIRKTLDVPGMLFEGEYRFTKKMVADFYEVEERTIERYLENHGQELILNGYVLCKGKRLKELKLQFAPVINVGSKTTQLGLFNFRSFLNIGMLLTESDKAKAVRSLILDLVIATINQRTGGGTKFINRRDVHFLPAVITEENYRKNLTSTK
;
A
#
# COMPACT_ATOMS: atom_id res chain seq x y z
N MET A 1 16.30 7.72 -5.81
CA MET A 1 15.41 6.87 -4.99
C MET A 1 14.61 6.00 -5.95
N LYS A 2 14.55 4.68 -5.76
CA LYS A 2 13.72 3.80 -6.58
C LYS A 2 12.25 4.02 -6.19
N ASP A 3 11.44 4.52 -7.11
CA ASP A 3 9.99 4.55 -6.94
C ASP A 3 9.46 3.10 -6.93
N LEU A 4 9.25 2.52 -5.74
CA LEU A 4 8.67 1.19 -5.55
C LEU A 4 7.16 1.13 -5.87
N THR A 5 6.64 2.13 -6.61
CA THR A 5 5.25 2.23 -7.04
C THR A 5 5.10 2.29 -8.56
N ILE A 6 6.20 2.10 -9.31
CA ILE A 6 6.19 2.20 -10.79
C ILE A 6 5.38 1.04 -11.36
N SER A 7 5.61 -0.19 -10.88
CA SER A 7 4.91 -1.37 -11.40
C SER A 7 3.59 -1.61 -10.67
N ASN A 8 2.58 -2.06 -11.41
CA ASN A 8 1.29 -2.52 -10.86
C ASN A 8 1.53 -3.59 -9.78
N ILE A 9 2.44 -4.53 -10.02
CA ILE A 9 2.76 -5.61 -9.08
C ILE A 9 3.27 -5.05 -7.75
N GLU A 10 4.15 -4.04 -7.79
CA GLU A 10 4.70 -3.45 -6.57
C GLU A 10 3.63 -2.68 -5.79
N ARG A 11 2.77 -1.91 -6.46
CA ARG A 11 1.61 -1.26 -5.84
C ARG A 11 0.71 -2.28 -5.15
N GLN A 12 0.40 -3.38 -5.84
CA GLN A 12 -0.43 -4.44 -5.28
C GLN A 12 0.19 -5.09 -4.05
N ASN A 13 1.51 -5.33 -4.04
CA ASN A 13 2.20 -5.88 -2.88
C ASN A 13 2.09 -4.97 -1.66
N VAL A 14 2.24 -3.67 -1.87
CA VAL A 14 2.09 -2.66 -0.82
C VAL A 14 0.66 -2.63 -0.29
N LEU A 15 -0.33 -2.55 -1.19
CA LEU A 15 -1.76 -2.50 -0.84
C LEU A 15 -2.26 -3.80 -0.18
N ASN A 16 -1.62 -4.94 -0.49
CA ASN A 16 -1.90 -6.24 0.13
C ASN A 16 -1.32 -6.40 1.54
N ASN A 17 -0.40 -5.53 1.94
CA ASN A 17 0.12 -5.54 3.29
C ASN A 17 -0.86 -4.86 4.27
N ARG A 18 -1.75 -5.67 4.88
CA ARG A 18 -2.76 -5.17 5.82
C ARG A 18 -2.17 -4.35 6.96
N PHE A 19 -0.99 -4.72 7.49
CA PHE A 19 -0.35 -3.97 8.56
C PHE A 19 0.06 -2.56 8.11
N ALA A 20 0.66 -2.45 6.93
CA ALA A 20 1.02 -1.15 6.37
C ALA A 20 -0.23 -0.29 6.14
N VAL A 21 -1.28 -0.85 5.53
CA VAL A 21 -2.52 -0.12 5.25
C VAL A 21 -3.21 0.38 6.53
N GLU A 22 -3.24 -0.42 7.60
CA GLU A 22 -3.84 -0.01 8.88
C GLU A 22 -3.05 1.13 9.55
N GLU A 23 -1.73 1.07 9.53
CA GLU A 23 -0.87 2.13 10.06
C GLU A 23 -0.99 3.41 9.22
N ILE A 24 -1.02 3.31 7.89
CA ILE A 24 -1.29 4.46 7.00
C ILE A 24 -2.63 5.13 7.34
N ARG A 25 -3.66 4.32 7.61
CA ARG A 25 -4.99 4.82 7.98
C ARG A 25 -4.95 5.65 9.26
N LYS A 26 -4.18 5.22 10.26
CA LYS A 26 -4.03 5.96 11.52
C LYS A 26 -3.27 7.27 11.32
N THR A 27 -2.24 7.27 10.48
CA THR A 27 -1.38 8.44 10.28
C THR A 27 -2.04 9.53 9.44
N LEU A 28 -2.81 9.17 8.42
CA LEU A 28 -3.42 10.15 7.51
C LEU A 28 -4.70 10.80 8.05
N ASP A 29 -5.32 10.22 9.10
CA ASP A 29 -6.57 10.68 9.73
C ASP A 29 -7.62 11.18 8.70
N VAL A 30 -7.83 10.40 7.63
CA VAL A 30 -8.70 10.84 6.53
C VAL A 30 -10.16 10.65 6.94
N PRO A 31 -10.99 11.69 6.88
CA PRO A 31 -12.42 11.56 7.15
C PRO A 31 -13.08 10.71 6.06
N GLY A 32 -13.38 9.46 6.38
CA GLY A 32 -14.09 8.53 5.50
C GLY A 32 -15.57 8.42 5.85
N MET A 33 -16.41 8.13 4.86
CA MET A 33 -17.83 7.85 5.10
C MET A 33 -18.00 6.38 5.45
N LEU A 34 -18.46 6.06 6.65
CA LEU A 34 -18.75 4.69 7.04
C LEU A 34 -20.04 4.22 6.37
N PHE A 35 -19.92 3.45 5.30
CA PHE A 35 -21.07 2.93 4.55
C PHE A 35 -20.95 1.39 4.42
N GLU A 36 -22.02 0.68 4.78
CA GLU A 36 -22.06 -0.80 4.79
C GLU A 36 -20.94 -1.45 5.63
N GLY A 37 -20.49 -0.79 6.71
CA GLY A 37 -19.45 -1.31 7.61
C GLY A 37 -18.01 -1.07 7.14
N GLU A 38 -17.81 -0.39 6.01
CA GLU A 38 -16.50 -0.01 5.50
C GLU A 38 -16.37 1.49 5.29
N TYR A 39 -15.15 2.02 5.41
CA TYR A 39 -14.87 3.40 5.03
C TYR A 39 -14.85 3.53 3.50
N ARG A 40 -15.77 4.36 3.00
CA ARG A 40 -15.96 4.69 1.59
C ARG A 40 -15.67 6.18 1.36
N PHE A 41 -15.09 6.48 0.20
CA PHE A 41 -14.77 7.82 -0.25
C PHE A 41 -15.44 8.06 -1.60
N THR A 42 -16.00 9.25 -1.80
CA THR A 42 -16.48 9.64 -3.13
C THR A 42 -15.36 10.21 -3.95
N LYS A 43 -15.52 10.18 -5.28
CA LYS A 43 -14.59 10.84 -6.21
C LYS A 43 -14.24 12.28 -5.79
N LYS A 44 -15.23 13.05 -5.33
CA LYS A 44 -15.03 14.43 -4.83
C LYS A 44 -14.06 14.47 -3.66
N MET A 45 -14.32 13.67 -2.62
CA MET A 45 -13.45 13.59 -1.45
C MET A 45 -12.01 13.18 -1.81
N VAL A 46 -11.85 12.26 -2.77
CA VAL A 46 -10.52 11.85 -3.25
C VAL A 46 -9.82 13.01 -3.97
N ALA A 47 -10.56 13.72 -4.84
CA ALA A 47 -10.06 14.88 -5.56
C ALA A 47 -9.65 16.01 -4.59
N ASP A 48 -10.51 16.33 -3.62
CA ASP A 48 -10.28 17.34 -2.59
C ASP A 48 -9.08 16.98 -1.70
N PHE A 49 -8.96 15.71 -1.30
CA PHE A 49 -7.84 15.26 -0.48
C PHE A 49 -6.49 15.39 -1.19
N TYR A 50 -6.44 14.97 -2.45
CA TYR A 50 -5.21 15.03 -3.26
C TYR A 50 -5.01 16.38 -3.94
N GLU A 51 -5.89 17.37 -3.71
CA GLU A 51 -5.81 18.70 -4.34
C GLU A 51 -5.71 18.62 -5.87
N VAL A 52 -6.50 17.74 -6.48
CA VAL A 52 -6.58 17.56 -7.94
C VAL A 52 -7.99 17.82 -8.43
N GLU A 53 -8.09 18.14 -9.72
CA GLU A 53 -9.40 18.23 -10.35
C GLU A 53 -10.08 16.86 -10.41
N GLU A 54 -11.41 16.87 -10.26
CA GLU A 54 -12.25 15.70 -10.48
C GLU A 54 -12.01 15.02 -11.84
N ARG A 55 -11.70 15.81 -12.89
CA ARG A 55 -11.40 15.31 -14.24
C ARG A 55 -10.13 14.47 -14.27
N THR A 56 -9.13 14.83 -13.46
CA THR A 56 -7.90 14.04 -13.35
C THR A 56 -8.22 12.66 -12.80
N ILE A 57 -9.05 12.58 -11.74
CA ILE A 57 -9.48 11.29 -11.19
C ILE A 57 -10.26 10.46 -12.23
N GLU A 58 -11.12 11.07 -13.03
CA GLU A 58 -11.81 10.41 -14.15
C GLU A 58 -10.84 9.82 -15.18
N ARG A 59 -9.84 10.59 -15.60
CA ARG A 59 -8.79 10.12 -16.53
C ARG A 59 -8.06 8.89 -15.98
N TYR A 60 -7.72 8.88 -14.70
CA TYR A 60 -7.08 7.71 -14.07
C TYR A 60 -8.05 6.53 -13.91
N LEU A 61 -9.33 6.77 -13.65
CA LEU A 61 -10.36 5.73 -13.63
C LEU A 61 -10.54 5.08 -15.00
N GLU A 62 -10.46 5.84 -16.09
CA GLU A 62 -10.55 5.31 -17.45
C GLU A 62 -9.32 4.46 -17.81
N ASN A 63 -8.12 4.97 -17.50
CA ASN A 63 -6.86 4.30 -17.85
C ASN A 63 -6.54 3.10 -16.94
N HIS A 64 -6.93 3.14 -15.67
CA HIS A 64 -6.55 2.14 -14.65
C HIS A 64 -7.78 1.51 -13.95
N GLY A 65 -8.96 1.59 -14.57
CA GLY A 65 -10.22 1.14 -13.97
C GLY A 65 -10.20 -0.31 -13.49
N GLN A 66 -9.58 -1.23 -14.25
CA GLN A 66 -9.46 -2.63 -13.84
C GLN A 66 -8.69 -2.79 -12.52
N GLU A 67 -7.55 -2.10 -12.39
CA GLU A 67 -6.73 -2.12 -11.18
C GLU A 67 -7.49 -1.56 -9.97
N LEU A 68 -8.24 -0.47 -10.18
CA LEU A 68 -9.01 0.18 -9.14
C LEU A 68 -10.20 -0.68 -8.68
N ILE A 69 -10.91 -1.34 -9.60
CA ILE A 69 -12.01 -2.25 -9.27
C ILE A 69 -11.50 -3.42 -8.43
N LEU A 70 -10.37 -4.03 -8.82
CA LEU A 70 -9.74 -5.11 -8.06
C LEU A 70 -9.34 -4.66 -6.64
N ASN A 71 -8.96 -3.39 -6.50
CA ASN A 71 -8.60 -2.79 -5.22
C ASN A 71 -9.80 -2.28 -4.40
N GLY A 72 -11.02 -2.37 -4.93
CA GLY A 72 -12.27 -2.08 -4.22
C GLY A 72 -12.97 -0.77 -4.60
N TYR A 73 -12.68 -0.23 -5.79
CA TYR A 73 -13.54 0.76 -6.44
C TYR A 73 -14.86 0.12 -6.89
N VAL A 74 -15.99 0.71 -6.49
CA VAL A 74 -17.33 0.20 -6.79
C VAL A 74 -18.22 1.33 -7.27
N LEU A 75 -18.94 1.07 -8.36
CA LEU A 75 -19.92 2.00 -8.89
C LEU A 75 -21.30 1.74 -8.25
N CYS A 76 -21.74 2.65 -7.39
CA CYS A 76 -23.04 2.58 -6.73
C CYS A 76 -24.15 3.14 -7.63
N LYS A 77 -25.21 2.35 -7.80
CA LYS A 77 -26.38 2.68 -8.63
C LYS A 77 -27.68 2.25 -7.93
N GLY A 78 -28.80 2.81 -8.37
CA GLY A 78 -30.14 2.37 -7.95
C GLY A 78 -30.40 2.54 -6.45
N LYS A 79 -30.77 1.44 -5.77
CA LYS A 79 -31.15 1.45 -4.33
C LYS A 79 -30.00 1.88 -3.42
N ARG A 80 -28.79 1.31 -3.61
CA ARG A 80 -27.60 1.65 -2.82
C ARG A 80 -27.23 3.12 -2.89
N LEU A 81 -27.41 3.74 -4.07
CA LEU A 81 -27.18 5.18 -4.23
C LEU A 81 -28.21 6.02 -3.46
N LYS A 82 -29.47 5.59 -3.39
CA LYS A 82 -30.50 6.30 -2.61
C LYS A 82 -30.20 6.25 -1.13
N GLU A 83 -29.81 5.09 -0.60
CA GLU A 83 -29.45 4.91 0.81
C GLU A 83 -28.23 5.75 1.18
N LEU A 84 -27.21 5.74 0.33
CA LEU A 84 -26.01 6.55 0.52
C LEU A 84 -26.30 8.05 0.46
N LYS A 85 -27.16 8.50 -0.48
CA LYS A 85 -27.63 9.89 -0.49
C LYS A 85 -28.44 10.22 0.75
N LEU A 86 -29.23 9.31 1.29
CA LEU A 86 -30.01 9.55 2.50
C LEU A 86 -29.10 9.73 3.73
N GLN A 87 -28.05 8.91 3.84
CA GLN A 87 -27.12 8.96 4.97
C GLN A 87 -26.11 10.11 4.87
N PHE A 88 -25.66 10.46 3.66
CA PHE A 88 -24.55 11.38 3.43
C PHE A 88 -24.91 12.56 2.51
N ALA A 89 -26.19 12.89 2.38
CA ALA A 89 -26.70 14.03 1.60
C ALA A 89 -25.87 15.32 1.75
N PRO A 90 -25.55 15.80 2.98
CA PRO A 90 -24.81 17.05 3.14
C PRO A 90 -23.34 16.93 2.74
N VAL A 91 -22.72 15.76 2.91
CA VAL A 91 -21.28 15.55 2.66
C VAL A 91 -20.99 15.38 1.18
N ILE A 92 -21.89 14.71 0.47
CA ILE A 92 -21.60 14.26 -0.89
C ILE A 92 -21.86 15.37 -1.91
N ASN A 93 -22.73 16.35 -1.61
CA ASN A 93 -23.08 17.47 -2.48
C ASN A 93 -23.14 17.06 -3.97
N VAL A 94 -23.78 15.92 -4.24
CA VAL A 94 -23.95 15.38 -5.58
C VAL A 94 -25.33 15.82 -6.04
N GLY A 95 -25.38 16.45 -7.23
CA GLY A 95 -26.61 16.95 -7.80
C GLY A 95 -27.73 15.91 -7.80
N SER A 96 -28.96 16.37 -7.60
CA SER A 96 -30.13 15.49 -7.47
C SER A 96 -30.33 14.54 -8.66
N LYS A 97 -29.75 14.85 -9.83
CA LYS A 97 -29.83 14.07 -11.07
C LYS A 97 -28.75 13.00 -11.25
N THR A 98 -27.77 12.88 -10.37
CA THR A 98 -26.71 11.87 -10.54
C THR A 98 -27.26 10.46 -10.30
N THR A 99 -27.18 9.63 -11.34
CA THR A 99 -27.72 8.25 -11.38
C THR A 99 -26.68 7.19 -11.01
N GLN A 100 -25.40 7.56 -10.93
CA GLN A 100 -24.29 6.66 -10.63
C GLN A 100 -23.23 7.41 -9.81
N LEU A 101 -22.66 6.77 -8.79
CA LEU A 101 -21.62 7.36 -7.95
C LEU A 101 -20.49 6.36 -7.72
N GLY A 102 -19.26 6.76 -8.06
CA GLY A 102 -18.06 5.96 -7.77
C GLY A 102 -17.70 6.08 -6.29
N LEU A 103 -17.56 4.93 -5.63
CA LEU A 103 -17.06 4.82 -4.26
C LEU A 103 -15.73 4.09 -4.24
N PHE A 104 -14.80 4.65 -3.50
CA PHE A 104 -13.49 4.08 -3.24
C PHE A 104 -13.45 3.54 -1.82
N ASN A 105 -12.96 2.33 -1.60
CA ASN A 105 -12.49 1.92 -0.28
C ASN A 105 -11.12 2.56 0.03
N PHE A 106 -10.61 2.39 1.25
CA PHE A 106 -9.32 2.94 1.63
C PHE A 106 -8.14 2.44 0.76
N ARG A 107 -8.19 1.18 0.31
CA ARG A 107 -7.17 0.61 -0.58
C ARG A 107 -7.14 1.28 -1.96
N SER A 108 -8.30 1.40 -2.60
CA SER A 108 -8.43 2.05 -3.91
C SER A 108 -8.15 3.56 -3.82
N PHE A 109 -8.44 4.20 -2.69
CA PHE A 109 -8.00 5.55 -2.38
C PHE A 109 -6.47 5.69 -2.38
N LEU A 110 -5.77 4.83 -1.65
CA LEU A 110 -4.30 4.83 -1.66
C LEU A 110 -3.75 4.49 -3.06
N ASN A 111 -4.42 3.60 -3.80
CA ASN A 111 -4.00 3.26 -5.15
C ASN A 111 -4.04 4.47 -6.09
N ILE A 112 -5.08 5.31 -5.99
CA ILE A 112 -5.14 6.59 -6.71
C ILE A 112 -3.95 7.48 -6.33
N GLY A 113 -3.65 7.61 -5.03
CA GLY A 113 -2.48 8.37 -4.58
C GLY A 113 -1.15 7.85 -5.14
N MET A 114 -1.03 6.54 -5.37
CA MET A 114 0.14 5.94 -6.01
C MET A 114 0.23 6.24 -7.51
N LEU A 115 -0.92 6.37 -8.19
CA LEU A 115 -1.00 6.65 -9.63
C LEU A 115 -0.85 8.15 -9.94
N LEU A 116 -1.24 9.03 -9.01
CA LEU A 116 -1.15 10.47 -9.16
C LEU A 116 0.31 10.96 -9.08
N THR A 117 0.79 11.50 -10.20
CA THR A 117 2.14 12.08 -10.33
C THR A 117 2.13 13.60 -10.16
N GLU A 118 1.02 14.24 -10.50
CA GLU A 118 0.87 15.71 -10.58
C GLU A 118 0.60 16.37 -9.21
N SER A 119 0.13 15.60 -8.22
CA SER A 119 -0.25 16.13 -6.91
C SER A 119 0.88 16.05 -5.88
N ASP A 120 1.11 17.14 -5.14
CA ASP A 120 2.08 17.18 -4.05
C ASP A 120 1.61 16.38 -2.83
N LYS A 121 0.30 16.39 -2.53
CA LYS A 121 -0.30 15.48 -1.54
C LYS A 121 -0.07 14.02 -1.90
N ALA A 122 -0.24 13.67 -3.18
CA ALA A 122 -0.01 12.32 -3.65
C ALA A 122 1.47 11.91 -3.51
N LYS A 123 2.42 12.81 -3.79
CA LYS A 123 3.85 12.59 -3.54
C LYS A 123 4.12 12.31 -2.06
N ALA A 124 3.57 13.14 -1.16
CA ALA A 124 3.74 12.97 0.28
C ALA A 124 3.17 11.62 0.76
N VAL A 125 1.98 11.24 0.29
CA VAL A 125 1.38 9.93 0.59
C VAL A 125 2.26 8.79 0.06
N ARG A 126 2.79 8.89 -1.16
CA ARG A 126 3.71 7.87 -1.71
C ARG A 126 4.97 7.71 -0.86
N SER A 127 5.59 8.82 -0.45
CA SER A 127 6.75 8.79 0.44
C SER A 127 6.42 8.13 1.77
N LEU A 128 5.31 8.52 2.40
CA LEU A 128 4.85 7.94 3.67
C LEU A 128 4.58 6.43 3.57
N ILE A 129 3.95 6.00 2.48
CA ILE A 129 3.71 4.58 2.21
C ILE A 129 5.04 3.83 2.11
N LEU A 130 5.99 4.36 1.34
CA LEU A 130 7.28 3.73 1.12
C LEU A 130 8.07 3.60 2.43
N ASP A 131 8.10 4.67 3.23
CA ASP A 131 8.75 4.69 4.55
C ASP A 131 8.14 3.65 5.48
N LEU A 132 6.81 3.56 5.51
CA LEU A 132 6.13 2.59 6.35
C LEU A 132 6.31 1.15 5.85
N VAL A 133 6.31 0.92 4.54
CA VAL A 133 6.57 -0.42 3.99
C VAL A 133 7.99 -0.86 4.34
N ILE A 134 8.98 0.02 4.23
CA ILE A 134 10.36 -0.24 4.66
C ILE A 134 10.39 -0.52 6.17
N ALA A 135 9.73 0.29 6.99
CA ALA A 135 9.64 0.07 8.43
C ALA A 135 8.99 -1.27 8.77
N THR A 136 7.91 -1.64 8.07
CA THR A 136 7.19 -2.90 8.26
C THR A 136 8.05 -4.09 7.83
N ILE A 137 8.77 -3.99 6.72
CA ILE A 137 9.71 -5.02 6.28
C ILE A 137 10.79 -5.19 7.34
N ASN A 138 11.43 -4.10 7.79
CA ASN A 138 12.46 -4.12 8.83
C ASN A 138 11.95 -4.74 10.13
N GLN A 139 10.72 -4.43 10.56
CA GLN A 139 10.10 -5.04 11.74
C GLN A 139 9.83 -6.53 11.54
N ARG A 140 9.41 -6.97 10.34
CA ARG A 140 9.15 -8.37 10.03
C ARG A 140 10.43 -9.20 9.82
N THR A 141 11.51 -8.60 9.34
CA THR A 141 12.86 -9.20 9.36
C THR A 141 13.54 -9.14 10.74
N GLY A 142 12.85 -8.59 11.76
CA GLY A 142 13.28 -8.57 13.15
C GLY A 142 14.34 -7.50 13.43
N GLY A 143 14.51 -7.16 14.71
CA GLY A 143 15.63 -6.38 15.26
C GLY A 143 16.98 -7.06 14.98
N GLY A 144 17.37 -7.06 13.72
CA GLY A 144 18.44 -7.81 13.13
C GLY A 144 19.11 -6.99 12.05
N THR A 145 19.48 -5.75 12.36
CA THR A 145 20.79 -5.25 11.93
C THR A 145 21.87 -6.05 12.65
N LYS A 146 21.88 -7.38 12.47
CA LYS A 146 23.12 -8.12 12.57
C LYS A 146 23.84 -7.69 11.31
N PHE A 147 24.65 -6.64 11.45
CA PHE A 147 25.70 -6.29 10.52
C PHE A 147 26.24 -7.63 10.01
N ILE A 148 25.97 -7.95 8.75
CA ILE A 148 26.64 -9.07 8.12
C ILE A 148 28.07 -8.57 8.02
N ASN A 149 28.84 -8.82 9.07
CA ASN A 149 30.25 -8.55 9.12
C ASN A 149 30.84 -9.49 8.07
N ARG A 150 30.93 -9.00 6.84
CA ARG A 150 31.51 -9.71 5.69
C ARG A 150 33.04 -9.66 5.83
N ARG A 151 33.52 -10.08 6.99
CA ARG A 151 34.92 -10.31 7.35
C ARG A 151 35.03 -11.46 8.35
N ASP A 152 34.32 -12.56 8.11
CA ASP A 152 34.86 -13.86 8.54
C ASP A 152 35.91 -14.32 7.50
N VAL A 153 37.05 -13.62 7.51
CA VAL A 153 38.27 -14.01 6.78
C VAL A 153 38.93 -15.23 7.45
N HIS A 154 38.37 -15.72 8.56
CA HIS A 154 38.92 -16.86 9.32
C HIS A 154 38.05 -18.13 9.32
N PHE A 155 37.15 -18.30 8.35
CA PHE A 155 36.44 -19.59 8.20
C PHE A 155 37.32 -20.72 7.61
N LEU A 156 38.50 -20.39 7.07
CA LEU A 156 39.34 -21.35 6.35
C LEU A 156 40.32 -22.23 7.18
N PRO A 157 40.75 -21.95 8.44
CA PRO A 157 41.68 -22.85 9.13
C PRO A 157 41.02 -24.01 9.89
N ALA A 158 39.72 -23.93 10.18
CA ALA A 158 39.02 -24.97 10.95
C ALA A 158 38.79 -26.26 10.13
N VAL A 159 38.66 -26.14 8.81
CA VAL A 159 38.45 -27.30 7.93
C VAL A 159 39.75 -28.10 7.73
N ILE A 160 40.91 -27.44 7.83
CA ILE A 160 42.22 -28.08 7.62
C ILE A 160 42.72 -28.79 8.89
N THR A 161 42.18 -28.45 10.07
CA THR A 161 42.56 -29.09 11.33
C THR A 161 41.83 -30.42 11.60
N GLU A 162 40.68 -30.68 10.96
CA GLU A 162 39.95 -31.95 11.11
C GLU A 162 40.56 -33.12 10.31
N GLU A 163 41.31 -32.88 9.23
CA GLU A 163 41.96 -33.97 8.48
C GLU A 163 43.16 -34.61 9.21
N ASN A 164 43.82 -33.88 10.11
CA ASN A 164 44.98 -34.40 10.85
C ASN A 164 44.59 -35.22 12.09
N TYR A 165 43.35 -35.15 12.57
CA TYR A 165 42.91 -35.93 13.73
C TYR A 165 42.45 -37.35 13.37
N ARG A 166 42.04 -37.58 12.10
CA ARG A 166 41.59 -38.91 11.64
C ARG A 166 42.70 -39.89 11.28
N LYS A 167 43.95 -39.45 11.13
CA LYS A 167 45.09 -40.33 10.79
C LYS A 167 45.81 -40.95 11.99
N ASN A 168 45.56 -40.47 13.22
CA ASN A 168 46.27 -40.95 14.42
C ASN A 168 45.52 -42.03 15.21
N LEU A 169 44.38 -42.54 14.74
CA LEU A 169 43.60 -43.58 15.43
C LEU A 169 43.67 -44.97 14.77
N THR A 170 44.43 -45.15 13.69
CA THR A 170 44.57 -46.45 13.02
C THR A 170 45.98 -47.02 13.00
N SER A 171 46.91 -46.46 13.77
CA SER A 171 48.23 -47.07 13.98
C SER A 171 48.47 -47.38 15.45
N THR A 172 47.82 -48.43 15.94
CA THR A 172 48.30 -49.27 17.04
C THR A 172 47.56 -50.60 16.98
N LYS A 173 48.05 -51.55 16.18
CA LYS A 173 48.57 -52.87 16.60
C LYS A 173 48.78 -53.76 15.39
#